data_AF-A0A3D5EM18-F1
#
_entry.id   AF-A0A3D5EM18-F1
#
_cell.length_a   1.000
_cell.length_b   1.000
_cell.length_c   1.000
_cell.angle_alpha   90.00
_cell.angle_beta   90.00
_cell.angle_gamma   90.00
#
_symmetry.space_group_name_H-M   'P 1'
#
loop_
_entity.id
_entity.type
_entity.pdbx_description
1 polymer ?
#
loop_
_entity_poly.entity_id
_entity_poly.type
_entity_poly.pdbx_seq_one_letter_code
_entity_poly.pdbx_strand_id
1 'polypeptide(L)'
;MALTQMQIIQSLGEAMSWFERELTWGVPPTELRHLIGRIGELYAALITNGQMATEVNQQGYDVVSASGERISVKTTAMMGSTGHIAFNPNTLSSVDRIIILRINTDEMQIETLLNEEIKVAENLMRQMSGTSGKMAISLSKLISPEKPKSNISVLNSVQVLPYTVRELENGTIEVLKESEQVVPAKPVLRELAKQLNISILNSAGNPMNTRQLGSFIIKVVRDVE
;
A
#
# COMPACT_ATOMS: atom_id res chain seq x y z
N MET A 1 -26.62 6.28 -12.32
CA MET A 1 -25.68 7.32 -12.78
C MET A 1 -24.31 6.96 -12.23
N ALA A 2 -23.26 7.00 -13.05
CA ALA A 2 -21.91 6.75 -12.57
C ALA A 2 -21.39 7.95 -11.76
N LEU A 3 -20.55 7.69 -10.75
CA LEU A 3 -19.95 8.75 -9.94
C LEU A 3 -18.99 9.59 -10.77
N THR A 4 -19.00 10.89 -10.54
CA THR A 4 -17.97 11.81 -11.08
C THR A 4 -16.65 11.60 -10.37
N GLN A 5 -15.54 12.03 -10.98
CA GLN A 5 -14.21 11.97 -10.36
C GLN A 5 -14.17 12.70 -9.00
N MET A 6 -14.84 13.85 -8.89
CA MET A 6 -14.95 14.57 -7.61
C MET A 6 -15.66 13.74 -6.54
N GLN A 7 -16.74 13.03 -6.90
CA GLN A 7 -17.45 12.16 -5.96
C GLN A 7 -16.63 10.93 -5.56
N ILE A 8 -15.81 10.38 -6.47
CA ILE A 8 -14.88 9.29 -6.15
C ILE A 8 -13.83 9.77 -5.14
N ILE A 9 -13.23 10.94 -5.35
CA ILE A 9 -12.24 11.53 -4.43
C ILE A 9 -12.86 11.76 -3.05
N GLN A 10 -14.05 12.35 -2.98
CA GLN A 10 -14.76 12.59 -1.72
C GLN A 10 -15.08 11.27 -1.01
N SER A 11 -15.65 10.30 -1.74
CA SER A 11 -16.00 8.98 -1.19
C SER A 11 -14.77 8.24 -0.67
N LEU A 12 -13.62 8.34 -1.36
CA LEU A 12 -12.37 7.74 -0.93
C LEU A 12 -11.87 8.39 0.38
N GLY A 13 -11.90 9.72 0.46
CA GLY A 13 -11.53 10.45 1.68
C GLY A 13 -12.40 10.09 2.87
N GLU A 14 -13.72 9.98 2.67
CA GLU A 14 -14.66 9.54 3.70
C GLU A 14 -14.38 8.10 4.16
N ALA A 15 -14.18 7.18 3.21
CA ALA A 15 -13.90 5.77 3.52
C ALA A 15 -12.57 5.61 4.29
N MET A 16 -11.52 6.34 3.90
CA MET A 16 -10.24 6.36 4.61
C MET A 16 -10.40 6.92 6.03
N SER A 17 -11.16 8.01 6.19
CA SER A 17 -11.43 8.62 7.50
C SER A 17 -12.27 7.72 8.42
N TRP A 18 -13.15 6.88 7.85
CA TRP A 18 -13.89 5.88 8.62
C TRP A 18 -13.00 4.71 9.00
N PHE A 19 -12.17 4.22 8.08
CA PHE A 19 -11.19 3.17 8.34
C PHE A 19 -10.22 3.55 9.46
N GLU A 20 -9.70 4.79 9.47
CA GLU A 20 -8.85 5.30 10.54
C GLU A 20 -9.52 5.28 11.92
N ARG A 21 -10.82 5.64 11.98
CA ARG A 21 -11.60 5.62 13.22
C ARG A 21 -11.78 4.21 13.76
N GLU A 22 -12.13 3.25 12.92
CA GLU A 22 -12.26 1.84 13.29
C GLU A 22 -10.95 1.28 13.86
N LEU A 23 -9.82 1.60 13.21
CA LEU A 23 -8.49 1.22 13.72
C LEU A 23 -8.17 1.87 15.07
N THR A 24 -8.54 3.15 15.25
CA THR A 24 -8.36 3.87 16.52
C THR A 24 -9.17 3.24 17.66
N TRP A 25 -10.32 2.65 17.35
CA TRP A 25 -11.13 1.88 18.30
C TRP A 25 -10.59 0.46 18.55
N GLY A 26 -9.49 0.09 17.90
CA GLY A 26 -8.84 -1.22 18.08
C GLY A 26 -9.46 -2.33 17.24
N VAL A 27 -10.31 -2.00 16.24
CA VAL A 27 -10.88 -3.02 15.34
C VAL A 27 -9.76 -3.55 14.43
N PRO A 28 -9.52 -4.86 14.40
CA PRO A 28 -8.47 -5.42 13.56
C PRO A 28 -8.82 -5.26 12.07
N PRO A 29 -7.84 -4.93 11.20
CA PRO A 29 -8.10 -4.71 9.77
C PRO A 29 -8.75 -5.90 9.05
N THR A 30 -8.55 -7.11 9.57
CA THR A 30 -9.11 -8.36 9.04
C THR A 30 -10.64 -8.45 9.14
N GLU A 31 -11.26 -7.64 10.00
CA GLU A 31 -12.73 -7.52 10.14
C GLU A 31 -13.31 -6.45 9.22
N LEU A 32 -12.47 -5.55 8.70
CA LEU A 32 -12.86 -4.43 7.85
C LEU A 32 -12.78 -4.76 6.35
N ARG A 33 -12.93 -6.05 5.98
CA ARG A 33 -12.70 -6.54 4.60
C ARG A 33 -13.53 -5.81 3.54
N HIS A 34 -14.78 -5.52 3.85
CA HIS A 34 -15.67 -4.81 2.93
C HIS A 34 -15.24 -3.35 2.76
N LEU A 35 -14.83 -2.70 3.83
CA LEU A 35 -14.38 -1.31 3.81
C LEU A 35 -13.06 -1.16 3.04
N ILE A 36 -12.07 -2.03 3.31
CA ILE A 36 -10.79 -2.01 2.57
C ILE A 36 -10.99 -2.36 1.09
N GLY A 37 -11.93 -3.28 0.78
CA GLY A 37 -12.32 -3.60 -0.59
C GLY A 37 -12.85 -2.35 -1.29
N ARG A 38 -13.78 -1.64 -0.64
CA ARG A 38 -14.37 -0.41 -1.17
C ARG A 38 -13.36 0.72 -1.37
N ILE A 39 -12.45 0.91 -0.41
CA ILE A 39 -11.33 1.86 -0.53
C ILE A 39 -10.49 1.53 -1.77
N GLY A 40 -10.21 0.24 -1.97
CA GLY A 40 -9.48 -0.23 -3.13
C GLY A 40 -10.16 0.09 -4.46
N GLU A 41 -11.44 -0.23 -4.57
CA GLU A 41 -12.26 0.05 -5.76
C GLU A 41 -12.26 1.55 -6.10
N LEU A 42 -12.49 2.39 -5.08
CA LEU A 42 -12.49 3.85 -5.24
C LEU A 42 -11.12 4.38 -5.68
N TYR A 43 -10.04 3.87 -5.09
CA TYR A 43 -8.68 4.25 -5.47
C TYR A 43 -8.34 3.78 -6.89
N ALA A 44 -8.69 2.55 -7.26
CA ALA A 44 -8.50 2.01 -8.60
C ALA A 44 -9.27 2.83 -9.66
N ALA A 45 -10.51 3.22 -9.36
CA ALA A 45 -11.30 4.10 -10.23
C ALA A 45 -10.64 5.47 -10.37
N LEU A 46 -10.07 6.03 -9.29
CA LEU A 46 -9.35 7.30 -9.33
C LEU A 46 -8.11 7.24 -10.24
N ILE A 47 -7.20 6.28 -10.00
CA ILE A 47 -5.92 6.21 -10.73
C ILE A 47 -6.07 5.83 -12.21
N THR A 48 -7.20 5.22 -12.58
CA THR A 48 -7.49 4.82 -13.97
C THR A 48 -8.43 5.80 -14.68
N ASN A 49 -8.76 6.93 -14.04
CA ASN A 49 -9.81 7.87 -14.46
C ASN A 49 -11.13 7.16 -14.81
N GLY A 50 -11.35 6.01 -14.18
CA GLY A 50 -12.43 5.09 -14.42
C GLY A 50 -13.64 5.37 -13.56
N GLN A 51 -14.57 4.42 -13.62
CA GLN A 51 -15.79 4.39 -12.82
C GLN A 51 -15.93 3.00 -12.20
N MET A 52 -16.54 2.93 -11.01
CA MET A 52 -16.93 1.65 -10.45
C MET A 52 -17.98 0.99 -11.34
N ALA A 53 -17.95 -0.34 -11.42
CA ALA A 53 -18.93 -1.11 -12.18
C ALA A 53 -20.36 -0.70 -11.76
N THR A 54 -21.18 -0.38 -12.77
CA THR A 54 -22.49 0.28 -12.57
C THR A 54 -23.60 -0.68 -12.14
N GLU A 55 -23.41 -1.99 -12.29
CA GLU A 55 -24.36 -3.01 -11.87
C GLU A 55 -23.87 -3.76 -10.63
N VAL A 56 -24.76 -3.95 -9.67
CA VAL A 56 -24.53 -4.78 -8.49
C VAL A 56 -24.46 -6.24 -8.96
N ASN A 57 -23.31 -6.91 -8.75
CA ASN A 57 -22.98 -8.29 -9.17
C ASN A 57 -22.47 -8.49 -10.61
N GLN A 58 -21.73 -7.53 -11.20
CA GLN A 58 -20.96 -7.84 -12.42
C GLN A 58 -19.91 -8.93 -12.13
N GLN A 59 -19.86 -9.94 -12.99
CA GLN A 59 -18.97 -11.09 -12.79
C GLN A 59 -17.53 -10.74 -13.16
N GLY A 60 -16.71 -10.51 -12.13
CA GLY A 60 -15.25 -10.65 -12.20
C GLY A 60 -14.41 -9.39 -12.14
N TYR A 61 -15.00 -8.22 -12.40
CA TYR A 61 -14.30 -6.92 -12.36
C TYR A 61 -15.10 -5.90 -11.55
N ASP A 62 -14.38 -4.95 -10.96
CA ASP A 62 -14.91 -4.00 -9.98
C ASP A 62 -14.90 -2.56 -10.53
N VAL A 63 -13.99 -2.26 -11.46
CA VAL A 63 -13.78 -0.93 -12.06
C VAL A 63 -13.69 -1.05 -13.58
N VAL A 64 -14.19 -0.04 -14.29
CA VAL A 64 -13.97 0.15 -15.73
C VAL A 64 -13.16 1.43 -15.92
N SER A 65 -11.99 1.34 -16.55
CA SER A 65 -11.12 2.51 -16.79
C SER A 65 -11.74 3.49 -17.80
N ALA A 66 -11.15 4.68 -17.96
CA ALA A 66 -11.51 5.61 -19.02
C ALA A 66 -11.33 5.01 -20.44
N SER A 67 -10.39 4.06 -20.60
CA SER A 67 -10.13 3.31 -21.84
C SER A 67 -11.09 2.13 -22.05
N GLY A 68 -11.97 1.84 -21.08
CA GLY A 68 -12.92 0.72 -21.14
C GLY A 68 -12.35 -0.63 -20.66
N GLU A 69 -11.16 -0.65 -20.06
CA GLU A 69 -10.57 -1.87 -19.50
C GLU A 69 -11.35 -2.31 -18.26
N ARG A 70 -11.68 -3.61 -18.19
CA ARG A 70 -12.30 -4.24 -17.03
C ARG A 70 -11.22 -4.61 -16.01
N ILE A 71 -11.28 -3.99 -14.85
CA ILE A 71 -10.26 -4.09 -13.81
C ILE A 71 -10.79 -4.88 -12.63
N SER A 72 -10.09 -5.96 -12.26
CA SER A 72 -10.31 -6.60 -10.96
C SER A 72 -9.39 -6.00 -9.91
N VAL A 73 -9.97 -5.61 -8.78
CA VAL A 73 -9.28 -4.98 -7.66
C VAL A 73 -9.24 -5.95 -6.49
N LYS A 74 -8.05 -6.11 -5.91
CA LYS A 74 -7.86 -6.83 -4.66
C LYS A 74 -7.10 -5.97 -3.68
N THR A 75 -7.68 -5.78 -2.51
CA THR A 75 -7.08 -4.97 -1.45
C THR A 75 -6.78 -5.84 -0.24
N THR A 76 -5.59 -5.64 0.33
CA THR A 76 -5.18 -6.27 1.59
C THR A 76 -4.72 -5.23 2.59
N ALA A 77 -4.92 -5.49 3.88
CA ALA A 77 -4.29 -4.74 4.97
C ALA A 77 -3.17 -5.55 5.65
N MET A 78 -2.78 -6.70 5.07
CA MET A 78 -1.68 -7.51 5.60
C MET A 78 -0.34 -6.86 5.26
N MET A 79 0.45 -6.54 6.29
CA MET A 79 1.76 -5.88 6.13
C MET A 79 2.91 -6.86 5.85
N GLY A 80 2.75 -8.13 6.20
CA GLY A 80 3.77 -9.17 6.00
C GLY A 80 3.86 -9.70 4.58
N SER A 81 4.97 -10.41 4.28
CA SER A 81 5.14 -11.20 3.06
C SER A 81 4.42 -12.56 3.09
N THR A 82 3.84 -12.90 4.23
CA THR A 82 3.11 -14.14 4.46
C THR A 82 1.65 -13.99 4.04
N GLY A 83 1.19 -14.90 3.20
CA GLY A 83 -0.20 -14.93 2.70
C GLY A 83 -0.28 -14.88 1.18
N HIS A 84 -1.50 -14.86 0.69
CA HIS A 84 -1.79 -14.93 -0.74
C HIS A 84 -3.05 -14.16 -1.08
N ILE A 85 -3.08 -13.58 -2.27
CA ILE A 85 -4.26 -12.96 -2.85
C ILE A 85 -4.92 -13.98 -3.76
N ALA A 86 -6.13 -14.42 -3.40
CA ALA A 86 -6.87 -15.42 -4.14
C ALA A 86 -7.77 -14.79 -5.21
N PHE A 87 -7.84 -15.45 -6.36
CA PHE A 87 -8.66 -15.13 -7.51
C PHE A 87 -9.56 -16.30 -7.86
N ASN A 88 -10.77 -15.98 -8.32
CA ASN A 88 -11.70 -16.97 -8.83
C ASN A 88 -11.38 -17.24 -10.31
N PRO A 89 -10.92 -18.45 -10.69
CA PRO A 89 -10.54 -18.74 -12.07
C PRO A 89 -11.70 -18.55 -13.05
N ASN A 90 -12.94 -18.80 -12.61
CA ASN A 90 -14.13 -18.70 -13.46
C ASN A 90 -14.43 -17.27 -13.91
N THR A 91 -13.86 -16.26 -13.24
CA THR A 91 -14.10 -14.85 -13.54
C THR A 91 -12.84 -14.14 -14.03
N LEU A 92 -11.70 -14.82 -14.18
CA LEU A 92 -10.48 -14.19 -14.67
C LEU A 92 -10.58 -13.83 -16.16
N SER A 93 -11.31 -14.60 -16.96
CA SER A 93 -11.49 -14.36 -18.40
C SER A 93 -12.32 -13.11 -18.72
N SER A 94 -13.03 -12.54 -17.75
CA SER A 94 -13.79 -11.29 -17.91
C SER A 94 -12.99 -10.04 -17.49
N VAL A 95 -11.71 -10.20 -17.17
CA VAL A 95 -10.84 -9.14 -16.64
C VAL A 95 -9.70 -8.88 -17.61
N ASP A 96 -9.47 -7.60 -17.91
CA ASP A 96 -8.38 -7.18 -18.80
C ASP A 96 -7.12 -6.81 -17.99
N ARG A 97 -7.30 -6.29 -16.76
CA ARG A 97 -6.23 -5.79 -15.90
C ARG A 97 -6.47 -6.14 -14.43
N ILE A 98 -5.40 -6.46 -13.69
CA ILE A 98 -5.46 -6.72 -12.26
C ILE A 98 -4.71 -5.63 -11.51
N ILE A 99 -5.39 -5.04 -10.53
CA ILE A 99 -4.81 -4.10 -9.57
C ILE A 99 -4.86 -4.73 -8.18
N ILE A 100 -3.69 -4.85 -7.54
CA ILE A 100 -3.56 -5.30 -6.15
C ILE A 100 -3.03 -4.15 -5.32
N LEU A 101 -3.74 -3.83 -4.26
CA LEU A 101 -3.45 -2.71 -3.36
C LEU A 101 -3.20 -3.22 -1.94
N ARG A 102 -2.31 -2.53 -1.23
CA ARG A 102 -2.10 -2.69 0.20
C ARG A 102 -2.48 -1.41 0.92
N ILE A 103 -3.30 -1.51 1.96
CA ILE A 103 -3.52 -0.38 2.88
C ILE A 103 -2.51 -0.55 4.02
N ASN A 104 -1.55 0.36 4.08
CA ASN A 104 -0.61 0.47 5.16
C ASN A 104 -1.29 1.13 6.36
N THR A 105 -1.65 0.34 7.36
CA THR A 105 -2.39 0.80 8.55
C THR A 105 -1.53 1.62 9.50
N ASP A 106 -0.21 1.53 9.40
CA ASP A 106 0.72 2.34 10.19
C ASP A 106 0.87 3.75 9.64
N GLU A 107 0.80 3.90 8.32
CA GLU A 107 1.01 5.18 7.62
C GLU A 107 -0.30 5.79 7.07
N MET A 108 -1.40 5.04 7.14
CA MET A 108 -2.69 5.37 6.54
C MET A 108 -2.59 5.71 5.06
N GLN A 109 -1.85 4.88 4.32
CA GLN A 109 -1.58 5.04 2.89
C GLN A 109 -2.00 3.81 2.08
N ILE A 110 -2.30 4.04 0.80
CA ILE A 110 -2.60 3.00 -0.18
C ILE A 110 -1.36 2.81 -1.04
N GLU A 111 -0.85 1.59 -1.07
CA GLU A 111 0.32 1.18 -1.86
C GLU A 111 -0.12 0.26 -2.99
N THR A 112 0.38 0.51 -4.20
CA THR A 112 0.13 -0.36 -5.35
C THR A 112 1.12 -1.50 -5.36
N LEU A 113 0.66 -2.73 -5.11
CA LEU A 113 1.47 -3.94 -5.16
C LEU A 113 1.53 -4.55 -6.57
N LEU A 114 0.48 -4.38 -7.37
CA LEU A 114 0.40 -4.81 -8.77
C LEU A 114 -0.55 -3.89 -9.53
N ASN A 115 -0.19 -3.49 -10.73
CA ASN A 115 -1.07 -2.81 -11.68
C ASN A 115 -0.62 -3.20 -13.09
N GLU A 116 -1.08 -4.36 -13.55
CA GLU A 116 -0.58 -5.00 -14.77
C GLU A 116 -1.74 -5.67 -15.53
N GLU A 117 -1.56 -5.88 -16.83
CA GLU A 117 -2.49 -6.67 -17.65
C GLU A 117 -2.65 -8.10 -17.12
N ILE A 118 -3.80 -8.71 -17.38
CA ILE A 118 -4.14 -10.06 -16.91
C ILE A 118 -3.05 -11.09 -17.27
N LYS A 119 -2.51 -11.02 -18.50
CA LYS A 119 -1.46 -11.95 -18.97
C LYS A 119 -0.18 -11.89 -18.12
N VAL A 120 0.19 -10.70 -17.66
CA VAL A 120 1.36 -10.51 -16.80
C VAL A 120 1.05 -11.01 -15.39
N ALA A 121 -0.15 -10.72 -14.88
CA ALA A 121 -0.58 -11.17 -13.56
C ALA A 121 -0.69 -12.70 -13.47
N GLU A 122 -1.17 -13.37 -14.52
CA GLU A 122 -1.29 -14.82 -14.61
C GLU A 122 0.06 -15.53 -14.43
N ASN A 123 1.16 -14.97 -14.95
CA ASN A 123 2.50 -15.51 -14.76
C ASN A 123 2.94 -15.53 -13.27
N LEU A 124 2.37 -14.65 -12.45
CA LEU A 124 2.64 -14.60 -11.02
C LEU A 124 1.74 -15.57 -10.22
N MET A 125 0.60 -15.96 -10.79
CA MET A 125 -0.37 -16.83 -10.15
C MET A 125 0.12 -18.27 -10.07
N ARG A 126 -0.31 -18.97 -9.01
CA ARG A 126 -0.17 -20.41 -8.87
C ARG A 126 -1.51 -20.99 -8.44
N GLN A 127 -1.79 -22.21 -8.88
CA GLN A 127 -2.96 -22.93 -8.44
C GLN A 127 -2.77 -23.40 -7.00
N MET A 128 -3.77 -23.15 -6.15
CA MET A 128 -3.72 -23.56 -4.75
C MET A 128 -4.06 -25.05 -4.63
N SER A 129 -3.14 -25.83 -4.06
CA SER A 129 -3.38 -27.24 -3.78
C SER A 129 -4.47 -27.39 -2.71
N GLY A 130 -5.53 -28.17 -3.00
CA GLY A 130 -6.56 -28.55 -2.03
C GLY A 130 -7.83 -27.66 -1.98
N THR A 131 -7.90 -26.55 -2.73
CA THR A 131 -9.12 -25.71 -2.76
C THR A 131 -9.56 -25.42 -4.20
N SER A 132 -10.59 -26.14 -4.68
CA SER A 132 -11.41 -25.84 -5.87
C SER A 132 -10.74 -25.00 -6.99
N GLY A 133 -9.55 -25.38 -7.44
CA GLY A 133 -8.85 -24.72 -8.54
C GLY A 133 -8.55 -23.22 -8.39
N LYS A 134 -8.64 -22.63 -7.18
CA LYS A 134 -8.41 -21.18 -7.01
C LYS A 134 -6.98 -20.80 -7.40
N MET A 135 -6.87 -19.70 -8.14
CA MET A 135 -5.58 -19.11 -8.50
C MET A 135 -5.15 -18.13 -7.41
N ALA A 136 -3.88 -18.09 -7.06
CA ALA A 136 -3.40 -17.17 -6.04
C ALA A 136 -2.02 -16.60 -6.35
N ILE A 137 -1.81 -15.34 -5.97
CA ILE A 137 -0.49 -14.69 -6.01
C ILE A 137 0.02 -14.59 -4.57
N SER A 138 1.23 -15.10 -4.33
CA SER A 138 1.90 -14.98 -3.03
C SER A 138 2.27 -13.53 -2.76
N LEU A 139 2.01 -13.04 -1.54
CA LEU A 139 2.39 -11.68 -1.14
C LEU A 139 3.90 -11.45 -1.26
N SER A 140 4.72 -12.47 -1.02
CA SER A 140 6.18 -12.38 -1.22
C SER A 140 6.59 -12.01 -2.65
N LYS A 141 5.85 -12.43 -3.68
CA LYS A 141 6.13 -12.06 -5.08
C LYS A 141 5.75 -10.62 -5.40
N LEU A 142 4.79 -10.07 -4.65
CA LEU A 142 4.26 -8.72 -4.81
C LEU A 142 5.07 -7.69 -4.01
N ILE A 143 5.68 -8.13 -2.91
CA ILE A 143 6.51 -7.31 -2.01
C ILE A 143 8.00 -7.46 -2.38
N SER A 144 8.35 -8.35 -3.30
CA SER A 144 9.74 -8.56 -3.74
C SER A 144 10.31 -7.26 -4.33
N PRO A 145 11.60 -6.94 -4.07
CA PRO A 145 12.19 -5.62 -4.30
C PRO A 145 12.60 -5.39 -5.76
N GLU A 146 11.81 -5.86 -6.73
CA GLU A 146 12.07 -5.61 -8.14
C GLU A 146 10.85 -5.01 -8.83
N LYS A 147 10.78 -3.68 -8.82
CA LYS A 147 10.56 -2.85 -10.02
C LYS A 147 10.70 -1.35 -9.71
N PRO A 148 10.98 -0.54 -10.75
CA PRO A 148 12.04 0.45 -10.77
C PRO A 148 11.77 1.57 -9.78
N LYS A 149 12.83 1.98 -9.07
CA LYS A 149 12.88 3.29 -8.42
C LYS A 149 12.46 4.31 -9.46
N SER A 150 11.24 4.83 -9.35
CA SER A 150 10.94 6.15 -9.87
C SER A 150 12.11 7.02 -9.46
N ASN A 151 12.74 7.73 -10.40
CA ASN A 151 13.86 8.65 -10.17
C ASN A 151 13.41 9.81 -9.26
N ILE A 152 13.05 9.51 -8.02
CA ILE A 152 12.74 10.49 -7.00
C ILE A 152 14.09 10.79 -6.36
N SER A 153 14.53 12.04 -6.51
CA SER A 153 15.78 12.51 -5.93
C SER A 153 15.76 12.29 -4.42
N VAL A 154 16.93 11.93 -3.87
CA VAL A 154 17.14 11.99 -2.43
C VAL A 154 17.26 13.46 -2.06
N LEU A 155 16.32 13.97 -1.26
CA LEU A 155 16.34 15.33 -0.74
C LEU A 155 17.36 15.45 0.39
N ASN A 156 17.28 14.53 1.36
CA ASN A 156 18.17 14.50 2.52
C ASN A 156 18.66 13.07 2.79
N SER A 157 19.89 12.94 3.28
CA SER A 157 20.49 11.66 3.67
C SER A 157 21.41 11.87 4.86
N VAL A 158 21.34 10.98 5.85
CA VAL A 158 22.26 10.94 7.00
C VAL A 158 22.74 9.51 7.25
N GLN A 159 23.96 9.36 7.74
CA GLN A 159 24.54 8.08 8.08
C GLN A 159 24.53 7.87 9.61
N VAL A 160 23.85 6.83 10.07
CA VAL A 160 23.85 6.39 11.47
C VAL A 160 24.22 4.91 11.51
N LEU A 161 25.53 4.62 11.57
CA LEU A 161 26.08 3.27 11.40
C LEU A 161 25.32 2.22 12.24
N PRO A 162 24.91 1.08 11.63
CA PRO A 162 25.19 0.63 10.26
C PRO A 162 24.18 1.12 9.19
N TYR A 163 23.28 2.04 9.54
CA TYR A 163 22.14 2.44 8.72
C TYR A 163 22.34 3.77 8.01
N THR A 164 21.74 3.92 6.83
CA THR A 164 21.58 5.20 6.13
C THR A 164 20.10 5.55 6.12
N VAL A 165 19.73 6.72 6.62
CA VAL A 165 18.34 7.22 6.57
C VAL A 165 18.26 8.25 5.46
N ARG A 166 17.32 8.06 4.52
CA ARG A 166 17.09 8.94 3.38
C ARG A 166 15.67 9.49 3.39
N GLU A 167 15.54 10.74 3.01
CA GLU A 167 14.27 11.39 2.71
C GLU A 167 14.23 11.71 1.22
N LEU A 168 13.20 11.20 0.55
CA LEU A 168 12.94 11.47 -0.87
C LEU A 168 12.16 12.77 -1.05
N GLU A 169 12.13 13.34 -2.26
CA GLU A 169 11.39 14.59 -2.55
C GLU A 169 9.90 14.55 -2.18
N ASN A 170 9.24 13.39 -2.30
CA ASN A 170 7.84 13.23 -1.89
C ASN A 170 7.67 13.10 -0.35
N GLY A 171 8.78 13.12 0.39
CA GLY A 171 8.89 12.94 1.84
C GLY A 171 8.78 11.49 2.32
N THR A 172 8.97 10.51 1.42
CA THR A 172 9.14 9.12 1.82
C THR A 172 10.46 8.96 2.57
N ILE A 173 10.44 8.20 3.66
CA ILE A 173 11.65 7.85 4.42
C ILE A 173 12.07 6.43 4.07
N GLU A 174 13.30 6.29 3.60
CA GLU A 174 13.95 5.00 3.38
C GLU A 174 15.05 4.78 4.41
N VAL A 175 15.18 3.54 4.88
CA VAL A 175 16.30 3.11 5.71
C VAL A 175 17.07 2.05 4.95
N LEU A 176 18.38 2.23 4.82
CA LEU A 176 19.27 1.26 4.20
C LEU A 176 20.22 0.68 5.24
N LYS A 177 20.51 -0.61 5.15
CA LYS A 177 21.58 -1.29 5.89
C LYS A 177 22.51 -1.91 4.86
N GLU A 178 23.80 -1.55 4.88
CA GLU A 178 24.77 -2.11 3.92
C GLU A 178 24.35 -1.97 2.44
N SER A 179 23.68 -0.87 2.10
CA SER A 179 23.10 -0.57 0.77
C SER A 179 21.82 -1.35 0.39
N GLU A 180 21.32 -2.23 1.24
CA GLU A 180 20.01 -2.87 1.07
C GLU A 180 18.92 -2.08 1.80
N GLN A 181 17.79 -1.85 1.14
CA GLN A 181 16.65 -1.16 1.75
C GLN A 181 15.96 -2.06 2.77
N VAL A 182 15.80 -1.56 4.00
CA VAL A 182 15.14 -2.26 5.08
C VAL A 182 13.65 -1.91 5.08
N VAL A 183 12.81 -2.93 4.90
CA VAL A 183 11.35 -2.81 4.96
C VAL A 183 10.82 -3.81 5.99
N PRO A 184 10.05 -3.38 7.01
CA PRO A 184 9.59 -2.00 7.28
C PRO A 184 10.67 -1.12 7.93
N ALA A 185 10.68 0.18 7.61
CA ALA A 185 11.66 1.16 8.13
C ALA A 185 11.41 1.58 9.60
N LYS A 186 10.14 1.65 10.03
CA LYS A 186 9.70 2.18 11.34
C LYS A 186 10.36 1.50 12.56
N PRO A 187 10.53 0.16 12.62
CA PRO A 187 11.23 -0.48 13.73
C PRO A 187 12.68 -0.02 13.85
N VAL A 188 13.40 0.08 12.74
CA VAL A 188 14.80 0.56 12.73
C VAL A 188 14.88 2.02 13.15
N LEU A 189 13.98 2.87 12.64
CA LEU A 189 13.92 4.28 13.06
C LEU A 189 13.66 4.43 14.58
N ARG A 190 12.87 3.54 15.20
CA ARG A 190 12.67 3.54 16.66
C ARG A 190 13.93 3.14 17.42
N GLU A 191 14.70 2.17 16.91
CA GLU A 191 16.00 1.80 17.47
C GLU A 191 16.99 2.97 17.38
N LEU A 192 17.08 3.61 16.21
CA LEU A 192 17.91 4.81 16.00
C LEU A 192 17.47 5.96 16.92
N ALA A 193 16.17 6.21 17.05
CA ALA A 193 15.66 7.23 17.96
C ALA A 193 16.07 6.97 19.41
N LYS A 194 16.02 5.71 19.86
CA LYS A 194 16.48 5.32 21.19
C LYS A 194 17.98 5.55 21.38
N GLN A 195 18.80 5.22 20.37
CA GLN A 195 20.24 5.45 20.40
C GLN A 195 20.61 6.93 20.45
N LEU A 196 19.88 7.75 19.69
CA LEU A 196 20.08 9.21 19.61
C LEU A 196 19.34 9.98 20.72
N ASN A 197 18.67 9.29 21.65
CA ASN A 197 17.87 9.87 22.72
C ASN A 197 16.76 10.83 22.23
N ILE A 198 16.13 10.48 21.11
CA ILE A 198 15.05 11.20 20.45
C ILE A 198 13.70 10.64 20.93
N SER A 199 12.76 11.53 21.29
CA SER A 199 11.38 11.14 21.59
C SER A 199 10.70 10.49 20.37
N ILE A 200 10.03 9.36 20.59
CA ILE A 200 9.16 8.72 19.59
C ILE A 200 7.75 9.32 19.54
N LEU A 201 7.44 10.28 20.42
CA LEU A 201 6.16 10.97 20.50
C LEU A 201 6.28 12.38 19.90
N ASN A 202 5.24 12.82 19.22
CA ASN A 202 5.10 14.18 18.71
C ASN A 202 4.70 15.16 19.83
N SER A 203 4.60 16.46 19.48
CA SER A 203 4.22 17.53 20.42
C SER A 203 2.83 17.37 21.03
N ALA A 204 1.93 16.60 20.40
CA ALA A 204 0.60 16.28 20.91
C ALA A 204 0.58 15.00 21.78
N GLY A 205 1.73 14.35 22.00
CA GLY A 205 1.85 13.12 22.78
C GLY A 205 1.54 11.82 22.02
N ASN A 206 1.26 11.90 20.72
CA ASN A 206 0.98 10.73 19.89
C ASN A 206 2.27 10.15 19.28
N PRO A 207 2.37 8.82 19.06
CA PRO A 207 3.52 8.22 18.40
C PRO A 207 3.77 8.80 16.99
N MET A 208 5.01 9.15 16.70
CA MET A 208 5.41 9.61 15.36
C MET A 208 5.27 8.48 14.33
N ASN A 209 4.81 8.84 13.13
CA ASN A 209 4.84 7.95 11.97
C ASN A 209 6.25 7.89 11.36
N THR A 210 6.48 7.00 10.39
CA THR A 210 7.79 6.78 9.74
C THR A 210 8.37 8.07 9.19
N ARG A 211 7.53 8.91 8.55
CA ARG A 211 7.94 10.20 7.97
C ARG A 211 8.38 11.19 9.03
N GLN A 212 7.54 11.42 10.04
CA GLN A 212 7.84 12.34 11.15
C GLN A 212 9.11 11.93 11.89
N LEU A 213 9.23 10.65 12.23
CA LEU A 213 10.38 10.14 12.97
C LEU A 213 11.66 10.19 12.12
N GLY A 214 11.58 9.83 10.84
CA GLY A 214 12.71 9.88 9.92
C GLY A 214 13.22 11.29 9.65
N SER A 215 12.33 12.24 9.32
CA SER A 215 12.71 13.64 9.12
C SER A 215 13.30 14.25 10.40
N PHE A 216 12.79 13.85 11.59
CA PHE A 216 13.33 14.34 12.85
C PHE A 216 14.72 13.76 13.16
N ILE A 217 14.97 12.48 12.90
CA ILE A 217 16.30 11.87 13.00
C ILE A 217 17.28 12.56 12.05
N ILE A 218 16.90 12.76 10.78
CA ILE A 218 17.73 13.47 9.80
C ILE A 218 18.11 14.87 10.30
N LYS A 219 17.15 15.60 10.84
CA LYS A 219 17.39 16.95 11.38
C LYS A 219 18.38 16.92 12.54
N VAL A 220 18.14 16.05 13.54
CA VAL A 220 19.00 15.95 14.73
C VAL A 220 20.42 15.55 14.37
N VAL A 221 20.60 14.58 13.45
CA VAL A 221 21.94 14.13 13.05
C VAL A 221 22.69 15.24 12.30
N ARG A 222 22.01 15.98 11.43
CA ARG A 222 22.61 17.14 10.74
C ARG A 222 22.97 18.30 11.66
N ASP A 223 22.20 18.51 12.73
CA ASP A 223 22.50 19.56 13.72
C ASP A 223 23.71 19.19 14.60
N VAL A 224 24.16 17.92 14.57
CA VAL A 224 25.30 17.40 15.35
C VAL A 224 26.58 17.26 14.50
N GLU A 225 26.47 17.29 13.16
CA GLU A 225 27.60 17.37 12.20
C GLU A 225 28.12 18.80 12.03
#